data_AF-A0A923PYR6-F1
#
_entry.id   AF-A0A923PYR6-F1
#
_cell.length_a   1.000
_cell.length_b   1.000
_cell.length_c   1.000
_cell.angle_alpha   90.00
_cell.angle_beta   90.00
_cell.angle_gamma   90.00
#
_symmetry.space_group_name_H-M   'P 1'
#
loop_
_entity.id
_entity.type
_entity.pdbx_description
1 polymer ?
#
loop_
_entity_poly.entity_id
_entity_poly.type
_entity_poly.pdbx_seq_one_letter_code
_entity_poly.pdbx_strand_id
1 'polypeptide(L)'
;MSASEDFGAIMMAWAVRTPAIKALVLIGSRERQTSDAVWRADDQSDWDFQVITSEPQVFATKAWTSGLTGAELKVYAARVARIGGVPKVNAIFAGAEADFVVLPAALMRTMKLAVALNLHRREGKVRRGLRDLAVVIRPGWRFLKGGETWDPLYRRVVADVADARLGDEAARGLADVFVCESVWVRRKIERGELLTAQRMIHRELAETNFRLLHELKLRRGERSFPEARRIERIAAEAELSAVSVSATLEAEALRAALAKSAATLRELMTALEGGSWRWPL
;
A
#
# COMPACT_ATOMS: atom_id res chain seq x y z
N MET A 1 19.04 22.55 -10.84
CA MET A 1 17.82 22.25 -10.08
C MET A 1 17.09 21.17 -10.84
N SER A 2 16.85 20.00 -10.25
CA SER A 2 16.21 18.90 -10.99
C SER A 2 14.71 19.22 -11.16
N ALA A 3 14.11 18.81 -12.28
CA ALA A 3 12.70 19.03 -12.58
C ALA A 3 11.74 18.49 -11.50
N SER A 4 12.22 17.64 -10.60
CA SER A 4 11.40 17.09 -9.51
C SER A 4 11.18 18.08 -8.36
N GLU A 5 12.19 18.87 -7.93
CA GLU A 5 12.00 19.81 -6.82
C GLU A 5 10.97 20.91 -7.12
N ASP A 6 10.78 21.21 -8.41
CA ASP A 6 9.81 22.19 -8.90
C ASP A 6 8.35 21.73 -8.68
N PHE A 7 8.06 20.43 -8.82
CA PHE A 7 6.68 19.95 -8.76
C PHE A 7 6.05 20.11 -7.37
N GLY A 8 6.81 19.85 -6.30
CA GLY A 8 6.36 20.09 -4.93
C GLY A 8 6.02 21.58 -4.66
N ALA A 9 6.80 22.49 -5.24
CA ALA A 9 6.57 23.93 -5.14
C ALA A 9 5.33 24.38 -5.93
N ILE A 10 5.14 23.85 -7.14
CA ILE A 10 3.93 24.07 -7.96
C ILE A 10 2.68 23.64 -7.17
N MET A 11 2.70 22.43 -6.60
CA MET A 11 1.59 21.89 -5.81
C MET A 11 1.32 22.72 -4.56
N MET A 12 2.36 23.16 -3.84
CA MET A 12 2.22 24.05 -2.69
C MET A 12 1.59 25.39 -3.10
N ALA A 13 2.08 26.02 -4.17
CA ALA A 13 1.58 27.31 -4.64
C ALA A 13 0.10 27.23 -5.06
N TRP A 14 -0.29 26.16 -5.76
CA TRP A 14 -1.68 25.88 -6.07
C TRP A 14 -2.51 25.70 -4.80
N ALA A 15 -2.08 24.84 -3.88
CA ALA A 15 -2.81 24.57 -2.66
C ALA A 15 -3.03 25.84 -1.83
N VAL A 16 -2.04 26.74 -1.74
CA VAL A 16 -2.16 28.04 -1.06
C VAL A 16 -3.25 28.89 -1.68
N ARG A 17 -3.28 29.00 -3.02
CA ARG A 17 -4.26 29.81 -3.78
C ARG A 17 -5.67 29.22 -3.80
N THR A 18 -5.85 27.95 -3.48
CA THR A 18 -7.16 27.29 -3.48
C THR A 18 -7.74 27.20 -2.05
N PRO A 19 -8.76 28.02 -1.68
CA PRO A 19 -9.29 28.05 -0.32
C PRO A 19 -9.98 26.76 0.13
N ALA A 20 -10.51 25.98 -0.81
CA ALA A 20 -11.12 24.68 -0.54
C ALA A 20 -10.10 23.67 0.03
N ILE A 21 -8.83 23.78 -0.36
CA ILE A 21 -7.74 22.95 0.17
C ILE A 21 -7.40 23.43 1.58
N LYS A 22 -7.66 22.58 2.57
CA LYS A 22 -7.40 22.84 3.99
C LYS A 22 -6.03 22.32 4.43
N ALA A 23 -5.52 21.29 3.76
CA ALA A 23 -4.15 20.85 3.91
C ALA A 23 -3.65 20.16 2.63
N LEU A 24 -2.35 20.28 2.40
CA LEU A 24 -1.63 19.48 1.43
C LEU A 24 -0.44 18.85 2.16
N VAL A 25 -0.36 17.52 2.11
CA VAL A 25 0.66 16.74 2.80
C VAL A 25 1.43 15.95 1.76
N LEU A 26 2.74 16.10 1.74
CA LEU A 26 3.65 15.22 1.02
C LEU A 26 3.94 14.00 1.90
N ILE A 27 3.80 12.81 1.32
CA ILE A 27 4.11 11.52 1.93
C ILE A 27 4.99 10.73 0.94
N GLY A 28 5.25 9.44 1.22
CA GLY A 28 5.99 8.58 0.28
C GLY A 28 7.51 8.74 0.38
N SER A 29 8.24 8.21 -0.61
CA SER A 29 9.72 8.16 -0.58
C SER A 29 10.38 9.53 -0.60
N ARG A 30 9.76 10.53 -1.25
CA ARG A 30 10.31 11.88 -1.44
C ARG A 30 10.37 12.71 -0.15
N GLU A 31 9.59 12.38 0.86
CA GLU A 31 9.66 13.05 2.16
C GLU A 31 10.65 12.38 3.12
N ARG A 32 11.05 11.14 2.85
CA ARG A 32 11.90 10.39 3.79
C ARG A 32 13.30 11.00 3.76
N GLN A 33 13.63 11.81 4.77
CA GLN A 33 15.01 12.22 5.05
C GLN A 33 15.78 11.02 5.59
N THR A 34 16.24 10.16 4.70
CA THR A 34 16.99 8.96 5.05
C THR A 34 18.20 8.78 4.15
N SER A 35 19.34 8.51 4.77
CA SER A 35 20.56 8.07 4.08
C SER A 35 20.44 6.64 3.55
N ASP A 36 19.39 5.91 3.95
CA ASP A 36 19.15 4.54 3.52
C ASP A 36 18.68 4.48 2.06
N ALA A 37 19.54 3.95 1.18
CA ALA A 37 19.25 3.77 -0.24
C ALA A 37 18.01 2.88 -0.51
N VAL A 38 17.60 2.04 0.44
CA VAL A 38 16.38 1.23 0.36
C VAL A 38 15.13 2.08 0.60
N TRP A 39 15.23 3.28 1.17
CA TRP A 39 14.08 4.15 1.46
C TRP A 39 14.10 5.47 0.70
N ARG A 40 15.29 5.92 0.29
CA ARG A 40 15.51 7.16 -0.46
C ARG A 40 14.69 7.19 -1.75
N ALA A 41 14.15 8.36 -2.08
CA ALA A 41 13.65 8.61 -3.42
C ALA A 41 14.78 8.60 -4.44
N ASP A 42 14.44 8.24 -5.66
CA ASP A 42 15.27 8.29 -6.86
C ASP A 42 14.51 9.02 -7.97
N ASP A 43 15.12 9.12 -9.15
CA ASP A 43 14.54 9.81 -10.30
C ASP A 43 13.28 9.11 -10.85
N GLN A 44 13.00 7.88 -10.42
CA GLN A 44 11.81 7.10 -10.79
C GLN A 44 10.71 7.17 -9.71
N SER A 45 10.94 7.91 -8.62
CA SER A 45 9.96 8.03 -7.54
C SER A 45 8.85 9.01 -7.92
N ASP A 46 7.61 8.57 -7.74
CA ASP A 46 6.39 9.37 -7.87
C ASP A 46 6.23 10.37 -6.70
N TRP A 47 5.22 11.22 -6.82
CA TRP A 47 4.81 12.18 -5.81
C TRP A 47 3.53 11.73 -5.12
N ASP A 48 3.61 11.28 -3.87
CA ASP A 48 2.43 10.94 -3.08
C ASP A 48 1.94 12.14 -2.25
N PHE A 49 0.69 12.56 -2.47
CA PHE A 49 0.05 13.62 -1.71
C PHE A 49 -1.20 13.13 -0.98
N GLN A 50 -1.42 13.63 0.23
CA GLN A 50 -2.74 13.67 0.86
C GLN A 50 -3.30 15.08 0.77
N VAL A 51 -4.51 15.18 0.23
CA VAL A 51 -5.22 16.46 0.03
C VAL A 51 -6.42 16.51 0.95
N ILE A 52 -6.36 17.34 2.01
CA ILE A 52 -7.52 17.57 2.86
C ILE A 52 -8.32 18.74 2.29
N THR A 53 -9.55 18.50 1.85
CA THR A 53 -10.36 19.51 1.11
C THR A 53 -11.81 19.56 1.59
N SER A 54 -12.43 20.73 1.54
CA SER A 54 -13.89 20.86 1.71
C SER A 54 -14.68 20.44 0.47
N GLU A 55 -14.03 20.28 -0.68
CA GLU A 55 -14.66 19.97 -1.97
C GLU A 55 -14.01 18.73 -2.63
N PRO A 56 -14.15 17.53 -2.03
CA PRO A 56 -13.54 16.31 -2.58
C PRO A 56 -14.07 15.94 -3.97
N GLN A 57 -15.31 16.30 -4.30
CA GLN A 57 -15.96 16.01 -5.57
C GLN A 57 -15.27 16.64 -6.77
N VAL A 58 -14.53 17.74 -6.57
CA VAL A 58 -13.79 18.43 -7.65
C VAL A 58 -12.70 17.52 -8.25
N PHE A 59 -12.19 16.56 -7.48
CA PHE A 59 -11.20 15.58 -7.91
C PHE A 59 -11.80 14.41 -8.71
N ALA A 60 -13.11 14.36 -8.89
CA ALA A 60 -13.74 13.36 -9.78
C ALA A 60 -13.38 13.59 -11.26
N THR A 61 -12.94 14.80 -11.62
CA THR A 61 -12.57 15.16 -12.99
C THR A 61 -11.23 15.89 -13.04
N LYS A 62 -10.60 15.96 -14.21
CA LYS A 62 -9.32 16.68 -14.39
C LYS A 62 -9.41 18.20 -14.29
N ALA A 63 -10.61 18.79 -14.15
CA ALA A 63 -10.82 20.23 -14.25
C ALA A 63 -9.96 21.07 -13.29
N TRP A 64 -9.71 20.56 -12.08
CA TRP A 64 -8.91 21.24 -11.06
C TRP A 64 -7.44 21.45 -11.44
N THR A 65 -6.92 20.61 -12.35
CA THR A 65 -5.53 20.68 -12.81
C THR A 65 -5.25 21.94 -13.66
N SER A 66 -6.29 22.59 -14.19
CA SER A 66 -6.15 23.88 -14.88
C SER A 66 -5.53 24.99 -14.01
N GLY A 67 -5.63 24.86 -12.68
CA GLY A 67 -5.01 25.78 -11.73
C GLY A 67 -3.53 25.50 -11.42
N LEU A 68 -2.94 24.43 -11.97
CA LEU A 68 -1.55 24.05 -11.77
C LEU A 68 -0.65 24.69 -12.84
N THR A 69 -0.41 25.99 -12.73
CA THR A 69 0.52 26.70 -13.61
C THR A 69 1.92 26.05 -13.55
N GLY A 70 2.48 25.70 -14.70
CA GLY A 70 3.77 25.03 -14.81
C GLY A 70 3.73 23.51 -14.83
N ALA A 71 2.55 22.89 -14.66
CA ALA A 71 2.38 21.44 -14.76
C ALA A 71 1.40 21.07 -15.88
N GLU A 72 1.93 20.54 -16.99
CA GLU A 72 1.11 20.09 -18.11
C GLU A 72 0.59 18.67 -17.89
N LEU A 73 -0.71 18.51 -17.67
CA LEU A 73 -1.34 17.20 -17.48
C LEU A 73 -1.37 16.38 -18.77
N LYS A 74 -0.89 15.13 -18.71
CA LYS A 74 -0.93 14.15 -19.80
C LYS A 74 -1.96 13.06 -19.57
N VAL A 75 -2.02 12.50 -18.37
CA VAL A 75 -2.94 11.40 -18.02
C VAL A 75 -3.61 11.68 -16.68
N TYR A 76 -4.89 11.30 -16.57
CA TYR A 76 -5.69 11.48 -15.36
C TYR A 76 -6.60 10.28 -15.14
N ALA A 77 -6.57 9.71 -13.95
CA ALA A 77 -7.47 8.65 -13.55
C ALA A 77 -7.96 8.89 -12.11
N ALA A 78 -9.26 9.15 -11.96
CA ALA A 78 -9.93 9.12 -10.67
C ALA A 78 -10.40 7.69 -10.37
N ARG A 79 -10.11 7.21 -9.17
CA ARG A 79 -10.48 5.88 -8.66
C ARG A 79 -10.81 5.95 -7.17
N VAL A 80 -11.24 4.83 -6.62
CA VAL A 80 -11.35 4.65 -5.16
C VAL A 80 -10.11 3.92 -4.67
N ALA A 81 -9.48 4.42 -3.61
CA ALA A 81 -8.33 3.78 -2.99
C ALA A 81 -8.73 2.42 -2.40
N ARG A 82 -7.87 1.42 -2.59
CA ARG A 82 -8.04 0.07 -2.00
C ARG A 82 -8.01 0.12 -0.47
N ILE A 83 -7.20 1.01 0.09
CA ILE A 83 -7.06 1.26 1.53
C ILE A 83 -7.93 2.46 1.91
N GLY A 84 -8.75 2.33 2.95
CA GLY A 84 -9.63 3.39 3.44
C GLY A 84 -10.84 3.76 2.56
N GLY A 85 -10.94 3.28 1.31
CA GLY A 85 -12.08 3.54 0.42
C GLY A 85 -12.26 5.01 0.03
N VAL A 86 -11.21 5.82 0.16
CA VAL A 86 -11.23 7.26 -0.13
C VAL A 86 -10.96 7.53 -1.61
N PRO A 87 -11.44 8.65 -2.18
CA PRO A 87 -11.11 9.00 -3.56
C PRO A 87 -9.59 9.12 -3.74
N LYS A 88 -9.05 8.49 -4.78
CA LYS A 88 -7.66 8.57 -5.19
C LYS A 88 -7.57 9.03 -6.65
N VAL A 89 -6.66 9.94 -6.92
CA VAL A 89 -6.36 10.40 -8.28
C VAL A 89 -4.94 10.03 -8.61
N ASN A 90 -4.73 9.42 -9.76
CA ASN A 90 -3.41 9.25 -10.37
C ASN A 90 -3.32 10.25 -11.52
N ALA A 91 -2.24 11.04 -11.57
CA ALA A 91 -2.01 12.01 -12.61
C ALA A 91 -0.56 11.96 -13.09
N ILE A 92 -0.38 11.97 -14.41
CA ILE A 92 0.93 12.09 -15.05
C ILE A 92 0.99 13.46 -15.69
N PHE A 93 2.00 14.23 -15.30
CA PHE A 93 2.35 15.54 -15.86
C PHE A 93 3.62 15.42 -16.71
N ALA A 94 3.89 16.42 -17.54
CA ALA A 94 5.17 16.55 -18.22
C ALA A 94 6.30 16.66 -17.18
N GLY A 95 6.99 15.55 -16.89
CA GLY A 95 8.10 15.48 -15.94
C GLY A 95 7.76 15.06 -14.50
N ALA A 96 6.51 14.70 -14.20
CA ALA A 96 6.14 14.21 -12.86
C ALA A 96 4.99 13.21 -12.90
N GLU A 97 5.07 12.16 -12.09
CA GLU A 97 3.95 11.27 -11.76
C GLU A 97 3.49 11.58 -10.32
N ALA A 98 2.18 11.68 -10.10
CA ALA A 98 1.63 12.06 -8.82
C ALA A 98 0.35 11.30 -8.46
N ASP A 99 0.30 10.86 -7.20
CA ASP A 99 -0.81 10.19 -6.56
C ASP A 99 -1.43 11.08 -5.49
N PHE A 100 -2.74 11.31 -5.57
CA PHE A 100 -3.48 12.14 -4.62
C PHE A 100 -4.50 11.30 -3.89
N VAL A 101 -4.35 11.19 -2.57
CA VAL A 101 -5.39 10.66 -1.69
C VAL A 101 -6.23 11.84 -1.19
N VAL A 102 -7.50 11.88 -1.60
CA VAL A 102 -8.39 13.01 -1.34
C VAL A 102 -9.22 12.72 -0.09
N LEU A 103 -9.00 13.54 0.94
CA LEU A 103 -9.59 13.39 2.26
C LEU A 103 -10.61 14.52 2.52
N PRO A 104 -11.91 14.20 2.71
CA PRO A 104 -12.88 15.22 3.07
C PRO A 104 -12.53 15.87 4.41
N ALA A 105 -12.46 17.20 4.44
CA ALA A 105 -12.08 17.96 5.63
C ALA A 105 -13.05 17.73 6.80
N ALA A 106 -14.35 17.57 6.53
CA ALA A 106 -15.35 17.24 7.54
C ALA A 106 -15.03 15.89 8.22
N LEU A 107 -14.71 14.86 7.44
CA LEU A 107 -14.32 13.56 7.97
C LEU A 107 -13.05 13.65 8.82
N MET A 108 -12.04 14.38 8.34
CA MET A 108 -10.78 14.57 9.08
C MET A 108 -10.98 15.32 10.40
N ARG A 109 -11.91 16.29 10.47
CA ARG A 109 -12.29 16.94 11.74
C ARG A 109 -12.93 15.96 12.71
N THR A 110 -13.84 15.11 12.22
CA THR A 110 -14.44 14.06 13.03
C THR A 110 -13.40 13.07 13.55
N MET A 111 -12.44 12.67 12.71
CA MET A 111 -11.32 11.83 13.13
C MET A 111 -10.45 12.52 14.19
N LYS A 112 -10.16 13.81 14.02
CA LYS A 112 -9.44 14.61 15.01
C LYS A 112 -10.13 14.60 16.38
N LEU A 113 -11.45 14.82 16.39
CA LEU A 113 -12.25 14.76 17.61
C LEU A 113 -12.27 13.34 18.21
N ALA A 114 -12.46 12.30 17.40
CA ALA A 114 -12.48 10.92 17.86
C ALA A 114 -11.15 10.49 18.48
N VAL A 115 -10.03 10.94 17.91
CA VAL A 115 -8.68 10.73 18.48
C VAL A 115 -8.51 11.51 19.79
N ALA A 116 -8.94 12.78 19.84
CA ALA A 116 -8.87 13.59 21.05
C ALA A 116 -9.61 12.95 22.22
N LEU A 117 -10.79 12.37 21.95
CA LEU A 117 -11.63 11.65 22.91
C LEU A 117 -11.18 10.19 23.17
N ASN A 118 -10.04 9.76 22.63
CA ASN A 118 -9.51 8.38 22.75
C ASN A 118 -10.47 7.28 22.23
N LEU A 119 -11.43 7.62 21.35
CA LEU A 119 -12.40 6.66 20.83
C LEU A 119 -11.73 5.54 20.04
N HIS A 120 -10.58 5.77 19.41
CA HIS A 120 -9.80 4.73 18.72
C HIS A 120 -9.37 3.58 19.64
N ARG A 121 -9.27 3.80 20.95
CA ARG A 121 -8.94 2.73 21.91
C ARG A 121 -10.15 1.85 22.21
N ARG A 122 -11.37 2.41 22.13
CA ARG A 122 -12.63 1.75 22.49
C ARG A 122 -13.36 1.19 21.25
N GLU A 123 -13.35 1.93 20.16
CA GLU A 123 -14.11 1.65 18.94
C GLU A 123 -13.26 1.04 17.83
N GLY A 124 -13.56 -0.22 17.49
CA GLY A 124 -12.84 -0.96 16.47
C GLY A 124 -12.89 -0.31 15.08
N LYS A 125 -14.00 0.33 14.72
CA LYS A 125 -14.14 1.01 13.41
C LYS A 125 -13.20 2.21 13.29
N VAL A 126 -13.15 3.06 14.32
CA VAL A 126 -12.25 4.22 14.37
C VAL A 126 -10.79 3.75 14.35
N ARG A 127 -10.47 2.73 15.16
CA ARG A 127 -9.13 2.14 15.19
C ARG A 127 -8.68 1.63 13.83
N ARG A 128 -9.56 0.93 13.09
CA ARG A 128 -9.26 0.44 11.74
C ARG A 128 -8.96 1.58 10.76
N GLY A 129 -9.80 2.62 10.71
CA GLY A 129 -9.57 3.76 9.83
C GLY A 129 -8.25 4.50 10.14
N LEU A 130 -7.84 4.56 11.41
CA LEU A 130 -6.57 5.18 11.77
C LEU A 130 -5.36 4.28 11.51
N ARG A 131 -5.51 2.94 11.50
CA ARG A 131 -4.44 2.02 11.08
C ARG A 131 -4.09 2.25 9.61
N ASP A 132 -5.09 2.37 8.76
CA ASP A 132 -4.91 2.67 7.33
C ASP A 132 -4.15 3.99 7.13
N LEU A 133 -4.53 5.04 7.87
CA LEU A 133 -3.79 6.31 7.86
C LEU A 133 -2.36 6.14 8.37
N ALA A 134 -2.17 5.43 9.50
CA ALA A 134 -0.87 5.21 10.12
C ALA A 134 0.11 4.51 9.18
N VAL A 135 -0.33 3.49 8.43
CA VAL A 135 0.51 2.77 7.45
C VAL A 135 1.11 3.74 6.42
N VAL A 136 0.31 4.72 5.99
CA VAL A 136 0.71 5.68 4.95
C VAL A 136 1.66 6.74 5.49
N ILE A 137 1.39 7.28 6.68
CA ILE A 137 2.13 8.45 7.19
C ILE A 137 3.33 8.08 8.06
N ARG A 138 3.35 6.91 8.71
CA ARG A 138 4.42 6.49 9.63
C ARG A 138 5.83 6.53 9.01
N PRO A 139 6.03 6.17 7.73
CA PRO A 139 7.34 6.30 7.10
C PRO A 139 7.84 7.76 7.01
N GLY A 140 6.97 8.75 7.13
CA GLY A 140 7.27 10.18 7.06
C GLY A 140 6.17 10.96 6.36
N TRP A 141 5.95 12.20 6.82
CA TRP A 141 5.05 13.16 6.18
C TRP A 141 5.56 14.59 6.38
N ARG A 142 5.19 15.49 5.46
CA ARG A 142 5.40 16.93 5.60
C ARG A 142 4.23 17.70 5.09
N PHE A 143 3.75 18.63 5.89
CA PHE A 143 2.73 19.56 5.48
C PHE A 143 3.35 20.64 4.58
N LEU A 144 2.85 20.73 3.35
CA LEU A 144 3.07 21.86 2.45
C LEU A 144 2.07 23.00 2.72
N LYS A 145 0.90 22.66 3.28
CA LYS A 145 -0.13 23.60 3.74
C LYS A 145 -0.90 23.03 4.91
N GLY A 146 -1.26 23.87 5.88
CA GLY A 146 -2.23 23.55 6.95
C GLY A 146 -1.68 22.73 8.12
N GLY A 147 -0.35 22.59 8.25
CA GLY A 147 0.27 21.73 9.27
C GLY A 147 -0.12 22.09 10.71
N GLU A 148 -0.17 23.38 11.04
CA GLU A 148 -0.63 23.89 12.34
C GLU A 148 -1.99 23.34 12.80
N THR A 149 -2.90 23.02 11.87
CA THR A 149 -4.20 22.45 12.21
C THR A 149 -4.18 20.92 12.35
N TRP A 150 -3.39 20.23 11.53
CA TRP A 150 -3.54 18.79 11.28
C TRP A 150 -2.36 17.94 11.77
N ASP A 151 -1.18 18.53 11.91
CA ASP A 151 0.03 17.83 12.33
C ASP A 151 -0.10 17.14 13.71
N PRO A 152 -0.75 17.75 14.73
CA PRO A 152 -0.98 17.06 16.00
C PRO A 152 -1.79 15.76 15.86
N LEU A 153 -2.71 15.68 14.90
CA LEU A 153 -3.46 14.44 14.63
C LEU A 153 -2.52 13.37 14.06
N TYR A 154 -1.67 13.73 13.10
CA TYR A 154 -0.76 12.77 12.44
C TYR A 154 0.25 12.21 13.44
N ARG A 155 0.87 13.09 14.24
CA ARG A 155 1.79 12.68 15.32
C ARG A 155 1.12 11.72 16.29
N ARG A 156 -0.12 12.03 16.70
CA ARG A 156 -0.86 11.17 17.62
C ARG A 156 -1.25 9.83 17.01
N VAL A 157 -1.66 9.80 15.74
CA VAL A 157 -1.96 8.55 15.03
C VAL A 157 -0.73 7.65 14.94
N VAL A 158 0.44 8.21 14.60
CA VAL A 158 1.68 7.43 14.54
C VAL A 158 2.10 6.91 15.91
N ALA A 159 1.93 7.71 16.97
CA ALA A 159 2.28 7.32 18.33
C ALA A 159 1.31 6.30 18.95
N ASP A 160 0.00 6.45 18.74
CA ASP A 160 -1.03 5.68 19.47
C ASP A 160 -1.50 4.42 18.73
N VAL A 161 -1.37 4.36 17.41
CA VAL A 161 -1.95 3.27 16.61
C VAL A 161 -0.90 2.22 16.30
N ALA A 162 -1.10 0.97 16.71
CA ALA A 162 -0.20 -0.12 16.33
C ALA A 162 -0.25 -0.39 14.82
N ASP A 163 0.85 -0.88 14.26
CA ASP A 163 0.91 -1.31 12.86
C ASP A 163 -0.16 -2.36 12.56
N ALA A 164 -0.64 -2.36 11.31
CA ALA A 164 -1.49 -3.42 10.84
C ALA A 164 -0.68 -4.72 10.81
N ARG A 165 -1.04 -5.67 11.68
CA ARG A 165 -0.44 -7.00 11.78
C ARG A 165 -1.44 -8.06 11.37
N LEU A 166 -0.94 -9.09 10.71
CA LEU A 166 -1.71 -10.29 10.43
C LEU A 166 -1.63 -11.20 11.67
N GLY A 167 -2.73 -11.24 12.43
CA GLY A 167 -2.87 -12.17 13.55
C GLY A 167 -2.95 -13.63 13.06
N ASP A 168 -2.70 -14.56 13.97
CA ASP A 168 -2.64 -16.00 13.73
C ASP A 168 -3.88 -16.54 13.01
N GLU A 169 -5.06 -16.16 13.48
CA GLU A 169 -6.34 -16.53 12.84
C GLU A 169 -6.45 -16.04 11.39
N ALA A 170 -6.00 -14.81 11.12
CA ALA A 170 -6.03 -14.25 9.78
C ALA A 170 -4.98 -14.90 8.87
N ALA A 171 -3.81 -15.27 9.40
CA ALA A 171 -2.81 -16.04 8.68
C ALA A 171 -3.34 -17.43 8.29
N ARG A 172 -3.98 -18.13 9.23
CA ARG A 172 -4.66 -19.41 8.96
C ARG A 172 -5.75 -19.26 7.90
N GLY A 173 -6.60 -18.24 8.02
CA GLY A 173 -7.63 -17.98 7.02
C GLY A 173 -7.07 -17.74 5.60
N LEU A 174 -5.93 -17.07 5.46
CA LEU A 174 -5.25 -16.94 4.16
C LEU A 174 -4.72 -18.28 3.65
N ALA A 175 -4.10 -19.06 4.53
CA ALA A 175 -3.55 -20.37 4.16
C ALA A 175 -4.67 -21.36 3.76
N ASP A 176 -5.81 -21.34 4.42
CA ASP A 176 -6.94 -22.22 4.11
C ASP A 176 -7.56 -21.86 2.74
N VAL A 177 -7.71 -20.56 2.44
CA VAL A 177 -8.13 -20.10 1.11
C VAL A 177 -7.10 -20.51 0.05
N PHE A 178 -5.80 -20.35 0.33
CA PHE A 178 -4.75 -20.79 -0.59
C PHE A 178 -4.89 -22.27 -0.94
N VAL A 179 -5.11 -23.14 0.05
CA VAL A 179 -5.25 -24.59 -0.19
C VAL A 179 -6.41 -24.86 -1.15
N CYS A 180 -7.58 -24.26 -0.89
CA CYS A 180 -8.72 -24.37 -1.79
C CYS A 180 -8.36 -23.92 -3.22
N GLU A 181 -7.77 -22.73 -3.37
CA GLU A 181 -7.37 -22.19 -4.66
C GLU A 181 -6.34 -23.09 -5.36
N SER A 182 -5.40 -23.70 -4.63
CA SER A 182 -4.39 -24.59 -5.19
C SER A 182 -5.01 -25.83 -5.86
N VAL A 183 -6.08 -26.39 -5.28
CA VAL A 183 -6.85 -27.50 -5.86
C VAL A 183 -7.53 -27.06 -7.14
N TRP A 184 -8.09 -25.85 -7.15
CA TRP A 184 -8.69 -25.27 -8.34
C TRP A 184 -7.65 -25.05 -9.44
N VAL A 185 -6.50 -24.47 -9.14
CA VAL A 185 -5.40 -24.29 -10.10
C VAL A 185 -4.99 -25.63 -10.72
N ARG A 186 -4.81 -26.68 -9.91
CA ARG A 186 -4.47 -28.02 -10.43
C ARG A 186 -5.50 -28.51 -11.45
N ARG A 187 -6.80 -28.42 -11.11
CA ARG A 187 -7.90 -28.79 -12.02
C ARG A 187 -7.92 -27.94 -13.29
N LYS A 188 -7.58 -26.66 -13.20
CA LYS A 188 -7.49 -25.77 -14.37
C LYS A 188 -6.36 -26.17 -15.30
N ILE A 189 -5.20 -26.56 -14.76
CA ILE A 189 -4.09 -27.10 -15.56
C ILE A 189 -4.51 -28.41 -16.24
N GLU A 190 -5.13 -29.34 -15.51
CA GLU A 190 -5.63 -30.62 -16.05
C GLU A 190 -6.64 -30.44 -17.19
N ARG A 191 -7.44 -29.37 -17.14
CA ARG A 191 -8.44 -29.01 -18.18
C ARG A 191 -7.86 -28.22 -19.35
N GLY A 192 -6.57 -27.90 -19.34
CA GLY A 192 -5.96 -27.05 -20.36
C GLY A 192 -6.32 -25.56 -20.25
N GLU A 193 -6.93 -25.12 -19.14
CA GLU A 193 -7.23 -23.71 -18.86
C GLU A 193 -5.97 -22.96 -18.37
N LEU A 194 -4.89 -23.01 -19.17
CA LEU A 194 -3.54 -22.63 -18.74
C LEU A 194 -3.40 -21.14 -18.36
N LEU A 195 -4.07 -20.24 -19.09
CA LEU A 195 -4.05 -18.80 -18.78
C LEU A 195 -4.73 -18.51 -17.44
N THR A 196 -5.83 -19.20 -17.14
CA THR A 196 -6.52 -19.08 -15.86
C THR A 196 -5.62 -19.58 -14.73
N ALA A 197 -4.98 -20.75 -14.91
CA ALA A 197 -4.05 -21.29 -13.94
C ALA A 197 -2.85 -20.36 -13.69
N GLN A 198 -2.22 -19.83 -14.75
CA GLN A 198 -1.11 -18.89 -14.64
C GLN A 198 -1.52 -17.63 -13.88
N ARG A 199 -2.67 -17.02 -14.24
CA ARG A 199 -3.19 -15.86 -13.51
C ARG A 199 -3.36 -16.15 -12.03
N MET A 200 -4.00 -17.27 -11.70
CA MET A 200 -4.26 -17.70 -10.31
C MET A 200 -2.98 -17.89 -9.50
N ILE A 201 -1.95 -18.48 -10.12
CA ILE A 201 -0.63 -18.65 -9.48
C ILE A 201 -0.01 -17.29 -9.16
N HIS A 202 0.04 -16.38 -10.14
CA HIS A 202 0.77 -15.12 -10.00
C HIS A 202 0.04 -14.05 -9.20
N ARG A 203 -1.31 -14.02 -9.22
CA ARG A 203 -2.08 -12.95 -8.56
C ARG A 203 -2.64 -13.38 -7.21
N GLU A 204 -3.07 -14.63 -7.05
CA GLU A 204 -3.75 -15.10 -5.84
C GLU A 204 -2.77 -15.86 -4.91
N LEU A 205 -2.07 -16.87 -5.44
CA LEU A 205 -1.19 -17.71 -4.64
C LEU A 205 0.11 -16.97 -4.24
N ALA A 206 0.79 -16.33 -5.19
CA ALA A 206 2.00 -15.57 -4.90
C ALA A 206 1.74 -14.42 -3.91
N GLU A 207 0.64 -13.68 -4.07
CA GLU A 207 0.23 -12.60 -3.15
C GLU A 207 0.03 -13.12 -1.72
N THR A 208 -0.55 -14.31 -1.56
CA THR A 208 -0.69 -14.91 -0.23
C THR A 208 0.66 -15.20 0.40
N ASN A 209 1.60 -15.77 -0.35
CA ASN A 209 2.96 -16.01 0.13
C ASN A 209 3.68 -14.70 0.48
N PHE A 210 3.54 -13.63 -0.33
CA PHE A 210 4.12 -12.33 -0.02
C PHE A 210 3.56 -11.73 1.27
N ARG A 211 2.25 -11.85 1.51
CA ARG A 211 1.61 -11.36 2.74
C ARG A 211 2.06 -12.13 3.98
N LEU A 212 2.20 -13.44 3.88
CA LEU A 212 2.67 -14.28 4.99
C LEU A 212 4.16 -14.05 5.28
N LEU A 213 5.00 -13.96 4.25
CA LEU A 213 6.42 -13.60 4.43
C LEU A 213 6.55 -12.19 5.03
N HIS A 214 5.73 -11.24 4.58
CA HIS A 214 5.70 -9.89 5.14
C HIS A 214 5.44 -9.93 6.65
N GLU A 215 4.39 -10.62 7.08
CA GLU A 215 4.10 -10.79 8.51
C GLU A 215 5.22 -11.52 9.25
N LEU A 216 5.79 -12.59 8.70
CA LEU A 216 6.86 -13.36 9.34
C LEU A 216 8.08 -12.47 9.63
N LYS A 217 8.52 -11.68 8.65
CA LYS A 217 9.62 -10.73 8.81
C LYS A 217 9.29 -9.69 9.88
N LEU A 218 8.07 -9.15 9.89
CA LEU A 218 7.62 -8.23 10.94
C LEU A 218 7.59 -8.87 12.34
N ARG A 219 7.30 -10.17 12.48
CA ARG A 219 7.37 -10.89 13.77
C ARG A 219 8.80 -11.07 14.25
N ARG A 220 9.75 -11.18 13.32
CA ARG A 220 11.19 -11.26 13.60
C ARG A 220 11.85 -9.89 13.83
N GLY A 221 11.09 -8.79 13.74
CA GLY A 221 11.64 -7.44 13.82
C GLY A 221 12.47 -7.06 12.59
N GLU A 222 12.35 -7.82 11.51
CA GLU A 222 13.06 -7.57 10.26
C GLU A 222 12.32 -6.55 9.40
N ARG A 223 13.07 -5.91 8.52
CA ARG A 223 12.51 -4.97 7.53
C ARG A 223 11.65 -5.72 6.53
N SER A 224 10.46 -5.19 6.26
CA SER A 224 9.56 -5.73 5.25
C SER A 224 8.63 -4.66 4.68
N PHE A 225 8.20 -4.85 3.44
CA PHE A 225 7.24 -3.98 2.77
C PHE A 225 6.06 -4.82 2.22
N PRO A 226 4.84 -4.28 2.22
CA PRO A 226 3.70 -4.93 1.56
C PRO A 226 3.93 -5.15 0.07
N GLU A 227 3.16 -6.07 -0.52
CA GLU A 227 3.11 -6.33 -1.98
C GLU A 227 4.49 -6.65 -2.60
N ALA A 228 5.36 -7.32 -1.82
CA ALA A 228 6.73 -7.66 -2.21
C ALA A 228 7.60 -6.46 -2.67
N ARG A 229 7.22 -5.24 -2.30
CA ARG A 229 7.98 -4.05 -2.72
C ARG A 229 9.42 -4.12 -2.22
N ARG A 230 10.37 -3.96 -3.14
CA ARG A 230 11.82 -3.94 -2.85
C ARG A 230 12.33 -5.24 -2.23
N ILE A 231 11.60 -6.35 -2.36
CA ILE A 231 11.95 -7.61 -1.69
C ILE A 231 13.36 -8.08 -2.05
N GLU A 232 13.79 -7.85 -3.30
CA GLU A 232 15.13 -8.17 -3.82
C GLU A 232 16.26 -7.46 -3.07
N ARG A 233 15.95 -6.36 -2.36
CA ARG A 233 16.92 -5.58 -1.58
C ARG A 233 16.92 -5.91 -0.10
N ILE A 234 15.92 -6.65 0.41
CA ILE A 234 15.71 -6.84 1.85
C ILE A 234 15.55 -8.28 2.30
N ALA A 235 15.22 -9.19 1.38
CA ALA A 235 15.07 -10.61 1.68
C ALA A 235 16.40 -11.33 1.46
N ALA A 236 16.65 -12.36 2.28
CA ALA A 236 17.79 -13.25 2.07
C ALA A 236 17.60 -14.05 0.77
N GLU A 237 18.69 -14.56 0.19
CA GLU A 237 18.65 -15.33 -1.07
C GLU A 237 17.69 -16.53 -0.99
N ALA A 238 17.68 -17.24 0.14
CA ALA A 238 16.75 -18.36 0.36
C ALA A 238 15.28 -17.91 0.37
N GLU A 239 14.98 -16.78 1.01
CA GLU A 239 13.63 -16.21 1.05
C GLU A 239 13.18 -15.79 -0.35
N LEU A 240 14.06 -15.09 -1.09
CA LEU A 240 13.82 -14.68 -2.47
C LEU A 240 13.57 -15.88 -3.39
N SER A 241 14.40 -16.91 -3.26
CA SER A 241 14.25 -18.13 -4.02
C SER A 241 12.91 -18.80 -3.72
N ALA A 242 12.48 -18.86 -2.45
CA ALA A 242 11.20 -19.45 -2.07
C ALA A 242 10.01 -18.70 -2.70
N VAL A 243 9.93 -17.38 -2.53
CA VAL A 243 8.75 -16.60 -2.98
C VAL A 243 8.78 -16.19 -4.45
N SER A 244 9.90 -16.35 -5.15
CA SER A 244 9.99 -16.07 -6.58
C SER A 244 9.25 -17.14 -7.39
N VAL A 245 8.17 -16.75 -8.06
CA VAL A 245 7.35 -17.64 -8.88
C VAL A 245 7.39 -17.17 -10.33
N SER A 246 7.84 -18.06 -11.22
CA SER A 246 7.83 -17.89 -12.66
C SER A 246 7.28 -19.15 -13.31
N ALA A 247 6.38 -19.00 -14.28
CA ALA A 247 5.80 -20.11 -15.02
C ALA A 247 5.53 -19.70 -16.48
N THR A 248 6.06 -20.46 -17.42
CA THR A 248 5.64 -20.37 -18.83
C THR A 248 4.23 -20.92 -18.99
N LEU A 249 3.59 -20.63 -20.13
CA LEU A 249 2.23 -21.10 -20.43
C LEU A 249 2.20 -22.57 -20.86
N GLU A 250 2.80 -23.44 -20.05
CA GLU A 250 2.92 -24.88 -20.27
C GLU A 250 2.45 -25.61 -19.01
N ALA A 251 1.71 -26.71 -19.20
CA ALA A 251 1.10 -27.43 -18.09
C ALA A 251 2.13 -27.87 -17.03
N GLU A 252 3.31 -28.31 -17.46
CA GLU A 252 4.35 -28.78 -16.55
C GLU A 252 5.00 -27.63 -15.76
N ALA A 253 5.32 -26.52 -16.43
CA ALA A 253 5.82 -25.32 -15.76
C ALA A 253 4.83 -24.78 -14.73
N LEU A 254 3.53 -24.79 -15.05
CA LEU A 254 2.47 -24.36 -14.14
C LEU A 254 2.32 -25.30 -12.93
N ARG A 255 2.45 -26.62 -13.12
CA ARG A 255 2.47 -27.59 -12.00
C ARG A 255 3.67 -27.36 -11.09
N ALA A 256 4.85 -27.15 -11.66
CA ALA A 256 6.06 -26.87 -10.90
C ALA A 256 5.92 -25.56 -10.08
N ALA A 257 5.39 -24.50 -10.69
CA ALA A 257 5.14 -23.23 -10.01
C ALA A 257 4.07 -23.33 -8.90
N LEU A 258 3.01 -24.11 -9.13
CA LEU A 258 2.01 -24.43 -8.11
C LEU A 258 2.63 -25.19 -6.93
N ALA A 259 3.43 -26.23 -7.22
CA ALA A 259 4.10 -27.03 -6.19
C ALA A 259 5.06 -26.19 -5.36
N LYS A 260 5.86 -25.33 -6.01
CA LYS A 260 6.76 -24.38 -5.34
C LYS A 260 6.00 -23.41 -4.44
N SER A 261 4.92 -22.81 -4.96
CA SER A 261 4.08 -21.89 -4.19
C SER A 261 3.49 -22.58 -2.96
N ALA A 262 3.04 -23.83 -3.10
CA ALA A 262 2.48 -24.63 -2.00
C ALA A 262 3.53 -25.04 -0.97
N ALA A 263 4.76 -25.36 -1.39
CA ALA A 263 5.87 -25.64 -0.49
C ALA A 263 6.23 -24.40 0.33
N THR A 264 6.34 -23.25 -0.33
CA THR A 264 6.60 -21.94 0.30
C THR A 264 5.53 -21.60 1.34
N LEU A 265 4.24 -21.82 1.04
CA LEU A 265 3.16 -21.62 2.01
C LEU A 265 3.39 -22.46 3.28
N ARG A 266 3.71 -23.74 3.12
CA ARG A 266 3.92 -24.65 4.26
C ARG A 266 5.07 -24.17 5.13
N GLU A 267 6.19 -23.81 4.52
CA GLU A 267 7.35 -23.28 5.24
C GLU A 267 7.01 -22.00 6.01
N LEU A 268 6.30 -21.06 5.37
CA LEU A 268 5.86 -19.82 6.01
C LEU A 268 4.90 -20.07 7.18
N MET A 269 3.91 -20.95 6.99
CA MET A 269 2.96 -21.28 8.04
C MET A 269 3.60 -22.05 9.19
N THR A 270 4.55 -22.95 8.92
CA THR A 270 5.36 -23.59 9.96
C THR A 270 6.19 -22.57 10.74
N ALA A 271 6.74 -21.56 10.06
CA ALA A 271 7.51 -20.51 10.73
C ALA A 271 6.62 -19.54 11.55
N LEU A 272 5.37 -19.31 11.13
CA LEU A 272 4.42 -18.41 11.78
C LEU A 272 3.68 -19.05 12.95
N GLU A 273 3.18 -20.27 12.77
CA GLU A 273 2.24 -20.97 13.66
C GLU A 273 2.82 -22.26 14.26
N GLY A 274 4.06 -22.62 13.90
CA GLY A 274 4.66 -23.89 14.29
C GLY A 274 3.90 -25.08 13.68
N GLY A 275 3.63 -26.09 14.52
CA GLY A 275 2.90 -27.30 14.12
C GLY A 275 1.37 -27.21 14.25
N SER A 276 0.82 -26.04 14.62
CA SER A 276 -0.61 -25.87 14.89
C SER A 276 -1.47 -25.74 13.62
N TRP A 277 -0.89 -25.28 12.53
CA TRP A 277 -1.49 -25.34 11.20
C TRP A 277 -0.83 -26.46 10.40
N ARG A 278 -1.64 -27.25 9.67
CA ARG A 278 -1.16 -28.31 8.79
C ARG A 278 -1.91 -28.21 7.48
N TRP A 279 -1.22 -28.55 6.39
CA TRP A 279 -1.84 -28.69 5.09
C TRP A 279 -2.97 -29.73 5.19
N PRO A 280 -4.24 -29.39 4.88
CA PRO A 280 -5.34 -30.35 4.88
C PRO A 280 -5.06 -31.44 3.86
N LEU A 281 -5.03 -32.70 4.31
CA LEU A 281 -4.85 -33.87 3.46
C LEU A 281 -6.01 -34.06 2.49
#